data_AF-S2NDJ5-F1
#
_entry.id   AF-S2NDJ5-F1
#
_cell.length_a   1.000
_cell.length_b   1.000
_cell.length_c   1.000
_cell.angle_alpha   90.00
_cell.angle_beta   90.00
_cell.angle_gamma   90.00
#
_symmetry.space_group_name_H-M   'P 1'
#
loop_
_entity.id
_entity.type
_entity.pdbx_description
1 polymer ?
#
loop_
_entity_poly.entity_id
_entity_poly.type
_entity_poly.pdbx_seq_one_letter_code
_entity_poly.pdbx_strand_id
1 'polypeptide(L)'
;MKKRHIVARVRRPDGLVLDFRLPKDVTRAINVSQQTDWFERLRGGLIVVPMAPYVGKGETALFVGRIERVYYSDRFLKRFTRSQFLLPDVWREQDMLESYTFLRHDHAWLNQQYLKDDLRYWYYDANSHLLGVVRDWHCKLVYYRFHRQKQRLIPNF
;
A
#
# COMPACT_ATOMS: atom_id res chain seq x y z
N MET A 1 26.35 0.85 12.75
CA MET A 1 24.95 0.61 13.19
C MET A 1 24.16 0.00 12.04
N LYS A 2 23.42 -1.10 12.24
CA LYS A 2 22.51 -1.64 11.21
C LYS A 2 21.39 -0.63 10.96
N LYS A 3 21.06 -0.40 9.68
CA LYS A 3 20.01 0.55 9.29
C LYS A 3 18.65 -0.06 9.61
N ARG A 4 17.95 0.48 10.61
CA ARG A 4 16.59 0.08 10.97
C ARG A 4 15.58 0.66 9.98
N HIS A 5 14.61 -0.16 9.59
CA HIS A 5 13.49 0.22 8.75
C HIS A 5 12.20 0.20 9.55
N ILE A 6 11.30 1.14 9.28
CA ILE A 6 9.93 1.08 9.80
C ILE A 6 9.11 0.23 8.83
N VAL A 7 8.44 -0.79 9.36
CA VAL A 7 7.66 -1.76 8.61
C VAL A 7 6.23 -1.75 9.13
N ALA A 8 5.27 -1.73 8.20
CA ALA A 8 3.85 -1.92 8.47
C ALA A 8 3.44 -3.33 8.05
N ARG A 9 2.82 -4.06 8.97
CA ARG A 9 2.07 -5.28 8.67
C ARG A 9 0.67 -4.89 8.23
N VAL A 10 0.30 -5.27 7.02
CA VAL A 10 -0.92 -4.81 6.36
C VAL A 10 -1.78 -6.00 5.97
N ARG A 11 -3.05 -5.98 6.40
CA ARG A 11 -4.09 -6.92 6.00
C ARG A 11 -4.84 -6.39 4.78
N ARG A 12 -5.02 -7.25 3.78
CA ARG A 12 -5.84 -7.00 2.58
C ARG A 12 -7.32 -7.33 2.81
N PRO A 13 -8.21 -6.84 1.94
CA PRO A 13 -9.61 -7.24 1.94
C PRO A 13 -9.88 -8.75 1.80
N ASP A 14 -8.98 -9.48 1.14
CA ASP A 14 -9.07 -10.95 0.99
C ASP A 14 -8.50 -11.71 2.21
N GLY A 15 -8.12 -11.00 3.28
CA GLY A 15 -7.53 -11.57 4.49
C GLY A 15 -6.02 -11.82 4.41
N LEU A 16 -5.37 -11.68 3.24
CA LEU A 16 -3.92 -11.86 3.14
C LEU A 16 -3.18 -10.79 3.93
N VAL A 17 -2.21 -11.21 4.76
CA VAL A 17 -1.38 -10.32 5.58
C VAL A 17 0.06 -10.31 5.07
N LEU A 18 0.60 -9.12 4.85
CA LEU A 18 1.95 -8.93 4.31
C LEU A 18 2.67 -7.77 5.00
N ASP A 19 4.00 -7.87 5.07
CA ASP A 19 4.85 -6.82 5.64
C ASP A 19 5.41 -5.91 4.54
N PHE A 20 5.30 -4.60 4.74
CA PHE A 20 5.77 -3.57 3.81
C PHE A 20 6.62 -2.52 4.52
N ARG A 21 7.71 -2.11 3.91
CA ARG A 21 8.51 -0.99 4.42
C ARG A 21 7.78 0.33 4.19
N LEU A 22 7.74 1.20 5.19
CA LEU A 22 7.24 2.56 4.98
C LEU A 22 8.22 3.36 4.10
N PRO A 23 7.72 4.26 3.25
CA PRO A 23 8.57 5.08 2.39
C PRO A 23 9.40 6.07 3.23
N LYS A 24 10.45 6.62 2.60
CA LYS A 24 11.49 7.40 3.29
C LYS A 24 10.96 8.70 3.88
N ASP A 25 10.04 9.35 3.18
CA ASP A 25 9.32 10.55 3.60
C ASP A 25 8.50 10.31 4.86
N VAL A 26 7.69 9.25 4.90
CA VAL A 26 6.92 8.86 6.11
C VAL A 26 7.86 8.50 7.25
N THR A 27 8.91 7.74 6.97
CA THR A 27 9.92 7.39 7.98
C THR A 27 10.61 8.64 8.55
N ARG A 28 10.93 9.61 7.68
CA ARG A 28 11.52 10.88 8.10
C ARG A 28 10.56 11.68 8.97
N ALA A 29 9.29 11.78 8.58
CA ALA A 29 8.26 12.48 9.34
C ALA A 29 8.10 11.90 10.76
N ILE A 30 8.07 10.57 10.90
CA ILE A 30 8.03 9.90 12.20
C ILE A 30 9.27 10.23 13.04
N ASN A 31 10.46 10.16 12.44
CA ASN A 31 11.72 10.34 13.18
C ASN A 31 11.98 11.78 13.65
N VAL A 32 11.43 12.79 12.96
CA VAL A 32 11.60 14.21 13.34
C VAL A 32 10.44 14.74 14.19
N SER A 33 9.36 13.98 14.30
CA SER A 33 8.22 14.35 15.12
C SER A 33 8.57 14.22 16.61
N GLN A 34 8.07 15.16 17.41
CA GLN A 34 8.16 15.08 18.88
C GLN A 34 7.24 13.99 19.47
N GLN A 35 6.30 13.51 18.66
CA GLN A 35 5.35 12.49 19.06
C GLN A 35 5.98 11.09 19.06
N THR A 36 5.78 10.34 20.14
CA THR A 36 6.45 9.06 20.39
C THR A 36 5.57 7.83 20.12
N ASP A 37 4.25 8.01 20.02
CA ASP A 37 3.24 6.94 19.88
C ASP A 37 2.80 6.68 18.44
N TRP A 38 3.56 7.15 17.44
CA TRP A 38 3.22 7.01 16.01
C TRP A 38 2.85 5.59 15.59
N PHE A 39 3.51 4.57 16.15
CA PHE A 39 3.25 3.18 15.77
C PHE A 39 1.84 2.72 16.19
N GLU A 40 1.38 3.18 17.35
CA GLU A 40 0.01 2.91 17.82
C GLU A 40 -1.00 3.77 17.08
N ARG A 41 -0.70 5.04 16.79
CA ARG A 41 -1.59 5.90 16.00
C ARG A 41 -1.83 5.38 14.57
N LEU A 42 -0.82 4.78 13.96
CA LEU A 42 -0.95 4.16 12.63
C LEU A 42 -1.76 2.85 12.68
N ARG A 43 -1.87 2.20 13.84
CA ARG A 43 -2.51 0.89 13.97
C ARG A 43 -4.01 0.99 13.74
N GLY A 44 -4.50 0.22 12.79
CA GLY A 44 -5.88 0.26 12.34
C GLY A 44 -6.16 1.29 11.24
N GLY A 45 -5.14 2.05 10.82
CA GLY A 45 -5.23 2.97 9.70
C GLY A 45 -5.33 2.22 8.37
N LEU A 46 -5.75 2.92 7.33
CA LEU A 46 -5.82 2.41 5.97
C LEU A 46 -4.63 2.94 5.16
N ILE A 47 -3.97 2.09 4.39
CA ILE A 47 -2.77 2.47 3.63
C ILE A 47 -2.82 1.92 2.22
N VAL A 48 -2.40 2.74 1.25
CA VAL A 48 -2.29 2.32 -0.15
C VAL A 48 -0.98 1.59 -0.37
N VAL A 49 -1.07 0.42 -1.00
CA VAL A 49 0.06 -0.49 -1.17
C VAL A 49 0.08 -1.07 -2.59
N PRO A 50 1.25 -1.17 -3.23
CA PRO A 50 1.37 -1.84 -4.52
C PRO A 50 1.32 -3.37 -4.36
N MET A 51 0.56 -4.03 -5.23
CA MET A 51 0.50 -5.49 -5.33
C MET A 51 1.66 -6.08 -6.13
N ALA A 52 2.27 -5.29 -7.02
CA ALA A 52 3.39 -5.70 -7.86
C ALA A 52 4.56 -4.70 -7.76
N PRO A 53 5.78 -5.10 -8.15
CA PRO A 53 6.89 -4.16 -8.32
C PRO A 53 6.55 -3.07 -9.35
N TYR A 54 7.16 -1.90 -9.21
CA TYR A 54 7.06 -0.87 -10.24
C TYR A 54 7.86 -1.27 -11.48
N VAL A 55 7.20 -1.28 -12.63
CA VAL A 55 7.79 -1.53 -13.95
C VAL A 55 7.64 -0.24 -14.76
N GLY A 56 8.49 0.76 -14.51
CA GLY A 56 8.31 2.11 -15.06
C GLY A 56 7.30 2.97 -14.27
N LYS A 57 6.98 4.16 -14.80
CA LYS A 57 6.05 5.11 -14.15
C LYS A 57 4.62 4.53 -14.09
N GLY A 58 4.13 4.25 -12.88
CA GLY A 58 2.69 4.27 -12.57
C GLY A 58 1.87 2.99 -12.81
N GLU A 59 2.42 1.95 -13.44
CA GLU A 59 1.64 0.76 -13.81
C GLU A 59 1.78 -0.41 -12.80
N THR A 60 1.37 -0.23 -11.56
CA THR A 60 1.15 -1.37 -10.65
C THR A 60 -0.28 -1.39 -10.17
N ALA A 61 -0.87 -2.57 -10.07
CA ALA A 61 -2.09 -2.76 -9.31
C ALA A 61 -1.88 -2.31 -7.85
N LEU A 62 -2.83 -1.56 -7.31
CA LEU A 62 -2.82 -1.07 -5.94
C LEU A 62 -3.93 -1.73 -5.12
N PHE A 63 -3.77 -1.70 -3.80
CA PHE A 63 -4.84 -2.00 -2.85
C PHE A 63 -4.79 -1.06 -1.65
N VAL A 64 -5.92 -0.88 -0.98
CA VAL A 64 -6.02 -0.29 0.37
C VAL A 64 -6.07 -1.43 1.38
N GLY A 65 -5.08 -1.47 2.27
CA GLY A 65 -5.03 -2.44 3.35
C GLY A 65 -5.10 -1.78 4.73
N ARG A 66 -5.51 -2.56 5.73
CA ARG A 66 -5.54 -2.12 7.12
C ARG A 66 -4.22 -2.44 7.81
N ILE A 67 -3.62 -1.46 8.47
CA ILE A 67 -2.39 -1.63 9.26
C ILE A 67 -2.72 -2.41 10.52
N GLU A 68 -2.16 -3.61 10.69
CA GLU A 68 -2.31 -4.40 11.92
C GLU A 68 -1.29 -4.02 12.98
N ARG A 69 -0.08 -3.67 12.54
CA ARG A 69 1.05 -3.36 13.40
C ARG A 69 2.11 -2.57 12.64
N VAL A 70 2.81 -1.68 13.35
CA VAL A 70 4.03 -1.01 12.88
C VAL A 70 5.19 -1.38 13.80
N TYR A 71 6.38 -1.64 13.23
CA TYR A 71 7.56 -2.05 14.00
C TYR A 71 8.86 -1.74 13.29
N TYR A 72 9.96 -1.68 14.05
CA TYR A 72 11.31 -1.60 13.49
C TYR A 72 11.81 -2.98 13.05
N SER A 73 12.49 -3.04 11.92
CA SER A 73 13.13 -4.25 11.40
C SER A 73 14.51 -3.94 10.84
N ASP A 74 15.47 -4.83 11.11
CA ASP A 74 16.80 -4.79 10.50
C ASP A 74 16.82 -5.44 9.09
N ARG A 75 15.72 -6.11 8.70
CA ARG A 75 15.59 -6.74 7.38
C ARG A 75 15.16 -5.72 6.35
N PHE A 76 15.91 -5.61 5.25
CA PHE A 76 15.53 -4.79 4.12
C PHE A 76 14.41 -5.46 3.30
N LEU A 77 13.21 -4.87 3.34
CA LEU A 77 12.11 -5.26 2.46
C LEU A 77 12.13 -4.43 1.18
N LYS A 78 12.13 -5.12 0.03
CA LYS A 78 12.01 -4.51 -1.30
C LYS A 78 10.61 -3.95 -1.56
N ARG A 79 9.58 -4.52 -0.92
CA ARG A 79 8.20 -4.04 -0.96
C ARG A 79 8.05 -2.84 -0.03
N PHE A 80 7.41 -1.78 -0.53
CA PHE A 80 7.14 -0.57 0.24
C PHE A 80 5.72 -0.08 -0.04
N THR A 81 5.13 0.62 0.92
CA THR A 81 3.80 1.22 0.78
C THR A 81 3.88 2.53 -0.01
N ARG A 82 2.73 3.08 -0.43
CA ARG A 82 2.65 4.50 -0.80
C ARG A 82 2.66 5.35 0.47
N SER A 83 2.90 6.64 0.30
CA SER A 83 2.80 7.65 1.37
C SER A 83 1.35 8.09 1.65
N GLN A 84 0.38 7.54 0.92
CA GLN A 84 -1.05 7.81 1.11
C GLN A 84 -1.64 6.83 2.13
N PHE A 85 -2.00 7.35 3.30
CA PHE A 85 -2.65 6.59 4.37
C PHE A 85 -3.64 7.47 5.13
N LEU A 86 -4.65 6.84 5.72
CA LEU A 86 -5.64 7.44 6.60
C LEU A 86 -5.46 6.90 8.00
N LEU A 87 -5.43 7.78 9.00
CA LEU A 87 -5.38 7.37 10.40
C LEU A 87 -6.72 6.78 10.86
N PRO A 88 -6.73 5.89 11.87
CA PRO A 88 -7.92 5.19 12.32
C PRO A 88 -9.06 6.12 12.78
N ASP A 89 -8.72 7.19 13.48
CA ASP A 89 -9.63 8.25 13.93
C ASP A 89 -10.23 8.98 12.72
N VAL A 90 -9.41 9.34 11.74
CA VAL A 90 -9.84 10.05 10.53
C VAL A 90 -10.85 9.24 9.70
N TRP A 91 -10.49 8.02 9.29
CA TRP A 91 -11.36 7.27 8.36
C TRP A 91 -12.63 6.71 9.02
N ARG A 92 -12.67 6.58 10.34
CA ARG A 92 -13.88 6.12 11.04
C ARG A 92 -14.92 7.22 11.22
N GLU A 93 -14.47 8.47 11.28
CA GLU A 93 -15.35 9.63 11.44
C GLU A 93 -15.85 10.17 10.09
N GLN A 94 -14.99 10.14 9.08
CA GLN A 94 -15.32 10.64 7.75
C GLN A 94 -16.00 9.59 6.86
N ASP A 95 -16.78 10.04 5.88
CA ASP A 95 -17.45 9.12 4.96
C ASP A 95 -16.48 8.48 3.92
N MET A 96 -16.97 7.44 3.25
CA MET A 96 -16.17 6.70 2.26
C MET A 96 -15.75 7.57 1.06
N LEU A 97 -16.55 8.56 0.67
CA LEU A 97 -16.27 9.43 -0.46
C LEU A 97 -15.14 10.41 -0.14
N GLU A 98 -15.07 10.93 1.07
CA GLU A 98 -13.97 11.77 1.55
C GLU A 98 -12.65 10.96 1.59
N SER A 99 -12.69 9.77 2.19
CA SER A 99 -11.58 8.81 2.16
C SER A 99 -11.11 8.49 0.73
N TYR A 100 -12.06 8.24 -0.17
CA TYR A 100 -11.76 7.95 -1.57
C TYR A 100 -11.13 9.13 -2.29
N THR A 101 -11.65 10.34 -2.07
CA THR A 101 -11.16 11.57 -2.69
C THR A 101 -9.71 11.84 -2.30
N PHE A 102 -9.37 11.61 -1.04
CA PHE A 102 -7.98 11.71 -0.55
C PHE A 102 -7.07 10.63 -1.17
N LEU A 103 -7.49 9.36 -1.15
CA LEU A 103 -6.63 8.24 -1.57
C LEU A 103 -6.46 8.10 -3.08
N ARG A 104 -7.45 8.54 -3.89
CA ARG A 104 -7.44 8.33 -5.35
C ARG A 104 -6.41 9.19 -6.10
N HIS A 105 -5.87 10.23 -5.45
CA HIS A 105 -5.02 11.23 -6.09
C HIS A 105 -3.81 10.57 -6.77
N ASP A 106 -3.47 11.05 -7.97
CA ASP A 106 -2.32 10.60 -8.79
C ASP A 106 -2.35 9.13 -9.27
N HIS A 107 -3.52 8.48 -9.25
CA HIS A 107 -3.68 7.11 -9.73
C HIS A 107 -4.44 7.03 -11.05
N ALA A 108 -4.02 6.08 -11.90
CA ALA A 108 -4.76 5.74 -13.13
C ALA A 108 -6.18 5.23 -12.80
N TRP A 109 -7.13 5.44 -13.72
CA TRP A 109 -8.55 5.14 -13.52
C TRP A 109 -8.82 3.75 -12.96
N LEU A 110 -8.15 2.71 -13.48
CA LEU A 110 -8.33 1.34 -13.01
C LEU A 110 -7.88 1.14 -11.55
N ASN A 111 -6.77 1.78 -11.15
CA ASN A 111 -6.36 1.79 -9.75
C ASN A 111 -7.35 2.55 -8.87
N GLN A 112 -7.94 3.65 -9.36
CA GLN A 112 -9.01 4.33 -8.61
C GLN A 112 -10.20 3.40 -8.36
N GLN A 113 -10.60 2.56 -9.32
CA GLN A 113 -11.65 1.56 -9.11
C GLN A 113 -11.27 0.53 -8.04
N TYR A 114 -10.02 0.05 -8.03
CA TYR A 114 -9.53 -0.85 -6.99
C TYR A 114 -9.58 -0.21 -5.59
N LEU A 115 -9.12 1.03 -5.48
CA LEU A 115 -9.14 1.76 -4.20
C LEU A 115 -10.57 1.97 -3.71
N LYS A 116 -11.51 2.30 -4.62
CA LYS A 116 -12.92 2.44 -4.29
C LYS A 116 -13.52 1.12 -3.78
N ASP A 117 -13.20 0.01 -4.43
CA ASP A 117 -13.69 -1.32 -4.04
C ASP A 117 -13.15 -1.76 -2.68
N ASP A 118 -11.87 -1.52 -2.41
CA ASP A 118 -11.27 -1.82 -1.10
C ASP A 118 -11.85 -0.93 0.00
N LEU A 119 -12.13 0.34 -0.28
CA LEU A 119 -12.78 1.21 0.68
C LEU A 119 -14.20 0.75 0.99
N ARG A 120 -14.97 0.27 0.00
CA ARG A 120 -16.28 -0.33 0.26
C ARG A 120 -16.19 -1.53 1.20
N TYR A 121 -15.13 -2.34 1.08
CA TYR A 121 -14.89 -3.42 2.02
C TYR A 121 -14.66 -2.91 3.44
N TRP A 122 -13.75 -1.94 3.61
CA TRP A 122 -13.42 -1.45 4.95
C TRP A 122 -14.55 -0.69 5.63
N TYR A 123 -15.41 -0.02 4.87
CA TYR A 123 -16.56 0.73 5.40
C TYR A 123 -17.82 -0.12 5.58
N TYR A 124 -18.08 -1.06 4.67
CA TYR A 124 -19.38 -1.72 4.54
C TYR A 124 -19.30 -3.24 4.45
N ASP A 125 -18.12 -3.83 4.62
CA ASP A 125 -17.87 -5.28 4.47
C ASP A 125 -18.33 -5.82 3.10
N ALA A 126 -18.20 -4.99 2.06
CA ALA A 126 -18.65 -5.30 0.71
C ALA A 126 -17.53 -5.04 -0.32
N ASN A 127 -17.12 -6.06 -1.06
CA ASN A 127 -16.21 -5.94 -2.21
C ASN A 127 -16.74 -6.64 -3.46
N SER A 128 -16.14 -6.33 -4.61
CA SER A 128 -16.46 -6.95 -5.88
C SER A 128 -15.48 -8.10 -6.17
N HIS A 129 -15.99 -9.33 -6.17
CA HIS A 129 -15.21 -10.49 -6.62
C HIS A 129 -14.66 -10.29 -8.05
N LEU A 130 -15.44 -9.69 -8.95
CA LEU A 130 -15.02 -9.41 -10.32
C LEU A 130 -13.83 -8.45 -10.37
N LEU A 131 -13.85 -7.36 -9.61
CA LEU A 131 -12.70 -6.44 -9.53
C LEU A 131 -11.48 -7.11 -8.90
N GLY A 132 -11.66 -8.02 -7.95
CA GLY A 132 -10.60 -8.88 -7.42
C GLY A 132 -9.90 -9.69 -8.51
N VAL A 133 -10.67 -10.39 -9.34
CA VAL A 133 -10.14 -11.17 -10.48
C VAL A 133 -9.40 -10.29 -11.49
N VAL A 134 -9.98 -9.14 -11.85
CA VAL A 134 -9.36 -8.18 -12.77
C VAL A 134 -8.04 -7.65 -12.20
N ARG A 135 -7.99 -7.37 -10.90
CA ARG A 135 -6.79 -6.89 -10.20
C ARG A 135 -5.69 -7.93 -10.17
N ASP A 136 -6.02 -9.19 -9.93
CA ASP A 136 -5.06 -10.29 -9.95
C ASP A 136 -4.48 -10.50 -11.35
N TRP A 137 -5.31 -10.42 -12.40
CA TRP A 137 -4.84 -10.47 -13.78
C TRP A 137 -3.92 -9.28 -14.10
N HIS A 138 -4.31 -8.06 -13.72
CA HIS A 138 -3.47 -6.87 -13.86
C HIS A 138 -2.12 -7.04 -13.15
N CYS A 139 -2.12 -7.58 -11.93
CA CYS A 139 -0.89 -7.90 -11.19
C CYS A 139 0.00 -8.91 -11.94
N LYS A 140 -0.58 -10.00 -12.45
CA LYS A 140 0.15 -11.01 -13.25
C LYS A 140 0.78 -10.40 -14.50
N LEU A 141 0.07 -9.52 -15.20
CA LEU A 141 0.62 -8.79 -16.35
C LEU A 141 1.81 -7.92 -15.98
N VAL A 142 1.71 -7.16 -14.88
CA VAL A 142 2.81 -6.30 -14.40
C VAL A 142 4.03 -7.15 -14.06
N TYR A 143 3.85 -8.28 -13.36
CA TYR A 143 4.93 -9.22 -13.09
C TYR A 143 5.55 -9.78 -14.37
N TYR A 144 4.74 -10.19 -15.34
CA TYR A 144 5.24 -10.68 -16.63
C TYR A 144 6.11 -9.61 -17.33
N ARG A 145 5.64 -8.35 -17.37
CA ARG A 145 6.42 -7.22 -17.91
C ARG A 145 7.72 -6.98 -17.14
N PHE A 146 7.68 -7.03 -15.80
CA PHE A 146 8.85 -6.89 -14.93
C PHE A 146 9.93 -7.92 -15.26
N HIS A 147 9.54 -9.20 -15.36
CA HIS A 147 10.45 -10.29 -15.67
C HIS A 147 11.01 -10.18 -17.09
N ARG A 148 10.19 -9.81 -18.07
CA ARG A 148 10.64 -9.58 -19.45
C ARG A 148 11.60 -8.40 -19.56
N GLN A 149 11.38 -7.31 -18.83
CA GLN A 149 12.31 -6.18 -18.80
C GLN A 149 13.63 -6.55 -18.12
N LYS A 150 13.60 -7.31 -17.02
CA LYS A 150 14.83 -7.85 -16.42
C LYS A 150 15.63 -8.72 -17.37
N GLN A 151 14.97 -9.52 -18.21
CA GLN A 151 15.64 -10.35 -19.22
C GLN A 151 16.18 -9.54 -20.41
N ARG A 152 15.65 -8.34 -20.65
CA ARG A 152 16.14 -7.42 -21.70
C ARG A 152 17.28 -6.51 -21.26
N LEU A 153 17.53 -6.41 -19.95
CA LEU A 153 18.75 -5.81 -19.43
C LEU A 153 19.87 -6.84 -19.60
N ILE A 154 20.71 -6.64 -20.63
CA ILE A 154 22.00 -7.34 -20.76
C ILE A 154 22.74 -7.17 -19.41
N PRO A 155 23.38 -8.22 -18.87
CA PRO A 155 24.11 -8.12 -17.61
C PRO A 155 25.39 -7.33 -17.84
N ASN A 156 25.26 -6.01 -17.90
CA ASN A 156 26.36 -5.07 -17.79
C ASN A 156 25.81 -3.92 -16.95
N PHE A 157 26.11 -3.98 -15.66
CA PHE A 157 26.24 -2.91 -14.63
C PHE A 157 25.96 -3.50 -13.25
#